data_AF-A0A2S8PED1-F1
#
_entry.id   AF-A0A2S8PED1-F1
#
_cell.length_a   1.000
_cell.length_b   1.000
_cell.length_c   1.000
_cell.angle_alpha   90.00
_cell.angle_beta   90.00
_cell.angle_gamma   90.00
#
_symmetry.space_group_name_H-M   'P 1'
#
loop_
_entity.id
_entity.type
_entity.pdbx_description
1 polymer ?
#
loop_
_entity_poly.entity_id
_entity_poly.type
_entity_poly.pdbx_seq_one_letter_code
_entity_poly.pdbx_strand_id
1 'polypeptide(L)'
;MAGHKESTFLAKLTAVSVKHPVIVTVIIVILMIPVLLTSGQKLSFDQLKELGDGYPSTKGFSIVADHFSRGQALPTTVVIEDDKTMDNNDTLGVIDKLTEKLKGIDGVKSVSSVTQPQSEPVEDFYISSQTETVTDGISASKKGVDQIKDGLDQIGDKLTTPDFSSANQLVSGTGQVKQGYDQITDAISQVSGGIQQGASGASELSKGIAKLEAGMNTVSTNTSKINQGLTELSKGYTSLAGGYEQVSGQIPQIQQGLAGMNTLIGNLGDSHSELAEDPNYIQLKQTGEGLVTGLAQLDGGLKELNANYAKLNAS
;
A
#
# COMPACT_ATOMS: atom_id res chain seq x y z
N MET A 1 42.47 -44.70 37.35
CA MET A 1 41.92 -44.37 36.02
C MET A 1 41.14 -45.56 35.52
N ALA A 2 39.82 -45.56 35.70
CA ALA A 2 38.94 -46.61 35.18
C ALA A 2 38.38 -46.13 33.83
N GLY A 3 38.83 -46.75 32.74
CA GLY A 3 38.33 -46.44 31.40
C GLY A 3 36.87 -46.87 31.27
N HIS A 4 36.01 -45.93 30.89
CA HIS A 4 34.62 -46.24 30.56
C HIS A 4 34.58 -47.16 29.33
N LYS A 5 33.91 -48.32 29.46
CA LYS A 5 33.62 -49.22 28.35
C LYS A 5 32.96 -48.43 27.22
N GLU A 6 33.59 -48.43 26.05
CA GLU A 6 33.00 -47.83 24.85
C GLU A 6 31.63 -48.44 24.60
N SER A 7 30.60 -47.58 24.49
CA SER A 7 29.25 -48.02 24.18
C SER A 7 29.23 -48.55 22.75
N THR A 8 29.23 -49.89 22.63
CA THR A 8 29.17 -50.60 21.34
C THR A 8 27.95 -50.21 20.51
N PHE A 9 26.91 -49.66 21.15
CA PHE A 9 25.74 -49.07 20.50
C PHE A 9 26.07 -47.79 19.73
N LEU A 10 26.81 -46.85 20.35
CA LEU A 10 27.23 -45.61 19.70
C LEU A 10 28.20 -45.89 18.55
N ALA A 11 29.11 -46.85 18.72
CA ALA A 11 30.04 -47.26 17.67
C ALA A 11 29.33 -47.90 16.45
N LYS A 12 28.24 -48.65 16.69
CA LYS A 12 27.41 -49.20 15.60
C LYS A 12 26.62 -48.12 14.87
N LEU A 13 26.09 -47.14 15.61
CA LEU A 13 25.38 -45.99 15.03
C LEU A 13 26.30 -45.16 14.14
N THR A 14 27.52 -44.86 14.58
CA THR A 14 28.49 -44.10 13.77
C THR A 14 28.94 -44.89 12.55
N ALA A 15 29.16 -46.21 12.67
CA ALA A 15 29.52 -47.06 11.54
C ALA A 15 28.42 -47.12 10.46
N VAL A 16 27.14 -47.15 10.86
CA VAL A 16 26.00 -47.11 9.93
C VAL A 16 25.89 -45.72 9.27
N SER A 17 26.11 -44.63 10.02
CA SER A 17 26.13 -43.27 9.48
C SER A 17 27.21 -43.06 8.41
N VAL A 18 28.40 -43.63 8.60
CA VAL A 18 29.51 -43.51 7.63
C VAL A 18 29.27 -44.40 6.41
N LYS A 19 28.68 -45.59 6.59
CA LYS A 19 28.48 -46.56 5.50
C LYS A 19 27.31 -46.22 4.57
N HIS A 20 26.28 -45.52 5.07
CA HIS A 20 25.08 -45.17 4.30
C HIS A 20 24.68 -43.70 4.47
N PRO A 21 25.50 -42.74 4.00
CA PRO A 21 25.30 -41.32 4.24
C PRO A 21 24.00 -40.76 3.63
N VAL A 22 23.60 -41.24 2.45
CA VAL A 22 22.38 -40.76 1.77
C VAL A 22 21.10 -41.21 2.51
N ILE A 23 21.05 -42.46 2.96
CA ILE A 23 19.87 -43.03 3.65
C ILE A 23 19.65 -42.32 4.99
N VAL A 24 20.74 -42.05 5.72
CA VAL A 24 20.70 -41.36 7.01
C VAL A 24 20.19 -39.93 6.86
N THR A 25 20.66 -39.20 5.84
CA THR A 25 20.16 -37.85 5.52
C THR A 25 18.66 -37.86 5.21
N VAL A 26 18.17 -38.84 4.43
CA VAL A 26 16.74 -38.96 4.12
C VAL A 26 15.91 -39.22 5.37
N ILE A 27 16.37 -40.08 6.28
CA ILE A 27 15.68 -40.35 7.55
C ILE A 27 15.63 -39.11 8.44
N ILE A 28 16.71 -38.32 8.50
CA ILE A 28 16.76 -37.07 9.27
C ILE A 28 15.78 -36.04 8.68
N VAL A 29 15.74 -35.90 7.36
CA VAL A 29 14.80 -34.99 6.68
C VAL A 29 13.35 -35.43 6.95
N ILE A 30 13.04 -36.72 6.85
CA ILE A 30 11.70 -37.25 7.16
C ILE A 30 11.30 -37.00 8.61
N LEU A 31 12.24 -37.15 9.56
CA LEU A 31 12.01 -36.81 10.98
C LEU A 31 11.81 -35.31 11.23
N MET A 32 12.36 -34.44 10.38
CA MET A 32 12.17 -32.99 10.48
C MET A 32 10.85 -32.49 9.86
N ILE A 33 10.25 -33.21 8.91
CA ILE A 33 9.00 -32.80 8.24
C ILE A 33 7.84 -32.55 9.26
N PRO A 34 7.55 -33.42 10.24
CA PRO A 34 6.51 -33.18 11.23
C PRO A 34 6.78 -31.94 12.09
N VAL A 35 8.05 -31.69 12.43
CA VAL A 35 8.45 -30.51 13.21
C VAL A 35 8.20 -29.25 12.39
N LEU A 36 8.66 -29.20 11.14
CA LEU A 36 8.42 -28.07 10.24
C LEU A 36 6.92 -27.79 10.00
N LEU A 37 6.09 -28.83 9.89
CA LEU A 37 4.65 -28.68 9.70
C LEU A 37 3.91 -28.25 10.99
N THR A 38 4.46 -28.52 12.17
CA THR A 38 3.85 -28.15 13.47
C THR A 38 4.42 -26.86 14.07
N SER A 39 5.59 -26.39 13.62
CA SER A 39 6.26 -25.17 14.09
C SER A 39 5.65 -23.85 13.57
N GLY A 40 4.56 -23.89 12.80
CA GLY A 40 3.80 -22.70 12.37
C GLY A 40 2.95 -22.03 13.46
N GLN A 41 3.26 -22.22 14.75
CA GLN A 41 2.52 -21.58 15.83
C GLN A 41 2.94 -20.12 15.96
N LYS A 42 1.97 -19.20 15.81
CA LYS A 42 2.14 -17.78 16.11
C LYS A 42 2.64 -17.65 17.55
N LEU A 43 3.84 -17.08 17.74
CA LEU A 43 4.38 -16.73 19.05
C LEU A 43 3.38 -15.81 19.77
N SER A 44 2.63 -16.38 20.72
CA SER A 44 1.75 -15.65 21.61
C SER A 44 2.53 -15.36 22.89
N PHE A 45 3.02 -14.13 23.05
CA PHE A 45 3.70 -13.65 24.27
C PHE A 45 2.74 -13.46 25.45
N ASP A 46 1.82 -14.41 25.65
CA ASP A 46 0.85 -14.38 26.74
C ASP A 46 1.42 -15.18 27.92
N GLN A 47 2.33 -14.54 28.67
CA GLN A 47 2.99 -15.12 29.85
C GLN A 47 1.99 -15.62 30.90
N LEU A 48 0.77 -15.06 30.93
CA LEU A 48 -0.33 -15.51 31.80
C LEU A 48 -0.85 -16.89 31.41
N LYS A 49 -0.84 -17.22 30.12
CA LYS A 49 -1.27 -18.53 29.60
C LYS A 49 -0.28 -19.65 29.94
N GLU A 50 0.99 -19.30 30.17
CA GLU A 50 2.03 -20.24 30.61
C GLU A 50 1.94 -20.57 32.11
N LEU A 51 1.37 -19.68 32.92
CA LEU A 51 1.19 -19.86 34.37
C LEU A 51 0.00 -20.78 34.72
N GLY A 52 -0.98 -20.94 33.83
CA GLY A 52 -2.15 -21.81 34.02
C GLY A 52 -3.22 -21.26 34.98
N ASP A 53 -4.43 -21.82 34.88
CA ASP A 53 -5.65 -21.29 35.55
C ASP A 53 -5.72 -21.58 37.07
N GLY A 54 -4.69 -22.22 37.62
CA GLY A 54 -4.66 -22.71 39.00
C GLY A 54 -4.27 -21.68 40.05
N TYR A 55 -3.68 -20.54 39.66
CA TYR A 55 -3.14 -19.56 40.60
C TYR A 55 -4.12 -18.41 40.89
N PRO A 56 -4.22 -17.92 42.14
CA PRO A 56 -5.04 -16.76 42.47
C PRO A 56 -4.67 -15.50 41.66
N SER A 57 -3.39 -15.35 41.28
CA SER A 57 -2.90 -14.26 40.44
C SER A 57 -3.40 -14.33 39.00
N THR A 58 -3.47 -15.53 38.39
CA THR A 58 -3.99 -15.69 37.03
C THR A 58 -5.50 -15.49 36.97
N LYS A 59 -6.25 -15.94 37.99
CA LYS A 59 -7.67 -15.62 38.15
C LYS A 59 -7.94 -14.13 38.39
N GLY A 60 -7.13 -13.49 39.24
CA GLY A 60 -7.24 -12.05 39.48
C GLY A 60 -7.00 -11.26 38.19
N PHE A 61 -5.97 -11.63 37.43
CA PHE A 61 -5.68 -11.01 36.14
C PHE A 61 -6.75 -11.31 35.08
N SER A 62 -7.33 -12.51 35.06
CA SER A 62 -8.40 -12.83 34.11
C SER A 62 -9.66 -12.03 34.39
N ILE A 63 -10.05 -11.88 35.67
CA ILE A 63 -11.20 -11.05 36.06
C ILE A 63 -10.96 -9.58 35.67
N VAL A 64 -9.75 -9.06 35.89
CA VAL A 64 -9.39 -7.71 35.46
C VAL A 64 -9.37 -7.60 33.94
N ALA A 65 -8.87 -8.59 33.22
CA ALA A 65 -8.82 -8.60 31.74
C ALA A 65 -10.20 -8.76 31.09
N ASP A 66 -11.14 -9.43 31.76
CA ASP A 66 -12.54 -9.57 31.33
C ASP A 66 -13.28 -8.23 31.44
N HIS A 67 -13.00 -7.44 32.47
CA HIS A 67 -13.60 -6.11 32.67
C HIS A 67 -12.84 -4.97 31.97
N PHE A 68 -11.51 -5.08 31.89
CA PHE A 68 -10.61 -4.13 31.25
C PHE A 68 -9.85 -4.88 30.17
N SER A 69 -10.30 -4.75 28.92
CA SER A 69 -9.67 -5.46 27.81
C SER A 69 -8.15 -5.26 27.77
N ARG A 70 -7.39 -6.20 27.20
CA ARG A 70 -5.90 -6.22 27.20
C ARG A 70 -5.21 -4.87 26.90
N GLY A 71 -5.82 -3.97 26.11
CA GLY A 71 -5.28 -2.63 25.79
C GLY A 71 -5.57 -1.51 26.80
N GLN A 72 -6.50 -1.70 27.75
CA GLN A 72 -6.85 -0.68 28.74
C GLN A 72 -5.96 -0.71 29.98
N ALA A 73 -5.22 -1.79 30.22
CA ALA A 73 -4.29 -1.89 31.34
C ALA A 73 -3.05 -0.99 31.16
N LEU A 74 -2.69 -0.67 29.90
CA LEU A 74 -1.53 0.15 29.54
C LEU A 74 -1.89 1.08 28.36
N PRO A 75 -2.64 2.16 28.60
CA PRO A 75 -3.01 3.09 27.54
C PRO A 75 -1.78 3.86 27.04
N THR A 76 -1.75 4.15 25.75
CA THR A 76 -0.81 5.12 25.17
C THR A 76 -1.53 6.46 25.04
N THR A 77 -1.03 7.49 25.72
CA THR A 77 -1.61 8.84 25.67
C THR A 77 -0.99 9.64 24.53
N VAL A 78 -1.84 10.14 23.63
CA VAL A 78 -1.44 11.12 22.61
C VAL A 78 -1.83 12.51 23.11
N VAL A 79 -0.86 13.41 23.23
CA VAL A 79 -1.08 14.80 23.63
C VAL A 79 -1.04 15.67 22.38
N ILE A 80 -2.02 16.54 22.22
CA ILE A 80 -2.11 17.51 21.14
C ILE A 80 -1.89 18.88 21.76
N GLU A 81 -0.94 19.64 21.21
CA GLU A 81 -0.56 20.96 21.70
C GLU A 81 -0.74 22.00 20.59
N ASP A 82 -1.31 23.15 20.95
CA ASP A 82 -1.53 24.30 20.08
C ASP A 82 -1.35 25.57 20.93
N ASP A 83 -0.92 26.68 20.31
CA ASP A 83 -0.74 27.98 20.95
C ASP A 83 -2.09 28.65 21.30
N LYS A 84 -3.20 28.14 20.75
CA LYS A 84 -4.56 28.68 20.94
C LYS A 84 -5.43 27.72 21.76
N THR A 85 -6.50 28.27 22.35
CA THR A 85 -7.48 27.44 23.08
C THR A 85 -8.18 26.47 22.11
N MET A 86 -8.23 25.19 22.50
CA MET A 86 -8.76 24.10 21.68
C MET A 86 -10.20 23.70 22.06
N ASP A 87 -10.89 24.55 22.82
CA ASP A 87 -12.24 24.36 23.37
C ASP A 87 -13.36 24.81 22.42
N ASN A 88 -13.08 24.79 21.11
CA ASN A 88 -14.00 25.27 20.07
C ASN A 88 -14.37 24.15 19.08
N ASN A 89 -15.49 24.34 18.38
CA ASN A 89 -16.05 23.33 17.47
C ASN A 89 -15.10 22.92 16.34
N ASP A 90 -14.31 23.84 15.80
CA ASP A 90 -13.35 23.54 14.73
C ASP A 90 -12.29 22.56 15.23
N THR A 91 -11.74 22.82 16.42
CA THR A 91 -10.67 22.01 17.01
C THR A 91 -11.22 20.66 17.50
N LEU A 92 -12.40 20.65 18.11
CA LEU A 92 -13.10 19.42 18.49
C LEU A 92 -13.40 18.53 17.27
N GLY A 93 -13.80 19.12 16.14
CA GLY A 93 -14.01 18.38 14.89
C GLY A 93 -12.72 17.79 14.32
N VAL A 94 -11.57 18.46 14.49
CA VAL A 94 -10.26 17.90 14.14
C VAL A 94 -9.90 16.73 15.05
N ILE A 95 -10.11 16.87 16.36
CA ILE A 95 -9.89 15.80 17.35
C ILE A 95 -10.78 14.59 17.04
N ASP A 96 -12.03 14.80 16.65
CA ASP A 96 -12.96 13.73 16.28
C ASP A 96 -12.47 12.95 15.05
N LYS A 97 -12.04 13.65 14.00
CA LYS A 97 -11.42 13.02 12.81
C LYS A 97 -10.15 12.26 13.16
N LEU A 98 -9.31 12.81 14.04
CA LEU A 98 -8.10 12.13 14.50
C LEU A 98 -8.45 10.87 15.30
N THR A 99 -9.46 10.93 16.16
CA THR A 99 -9.98 9.80 16.94
C THR A 99 -10.39 8.66 16.01
N GLU A 100 -11.17 8.95 14.96
CA GLU A 100 -11.60 7.94 13.98
C GLU A 100 -10.44 7.36 13.18
N LYS A 101 -9.45 8.17 12.79
CA LYS A 101 -8.24 7.66 12.13
C LYS A 101 -7.43 6.74 13.04
N LEU A 102 -7.29 7.08 14.32
CA LEU A 102 -6.56 6.26 15.29
C LEU A 102 -7.27 4.93 15.55
N LYS A 103 -8.60 4.91 15.59
CA LYS A 103 -9.39 3.66 15.69
C LYS A 103 -9.17 2.72 14.51
N GLY A 104 -8.89 3.26 13.31
CA GLY A 104 -8.66 2.48 12.10
C GLY A 104 -7.28 1.81 12.00
N ILE A 105 -6.37 2.05 12.96
CA ILE A 105 -5.03 1.46 12.97
C ILE A 105 -5.10 0.00 13.44
N ASP A 106 -4.48 -0.91 12.68
CA ASP A 106 -4.41 -2.33 13.07
C ASP A 106 -3.73 -2.50 14.44
N GLY A 107 -4.37 -3.23 15.34
CA GLY A 107 -3.95 -3.40 16.73
C GLY A 107 -4.52 -2.36 17.72
N VAL A 108 -5.21 -1.31 17.27
CA VAL A 108 -5.91 -0.37 18.16
C VAL A 108 -7.32 -0.89 18.45
N LYS A 109 -7.59 -1.24 19.73
CA LYS A 109 -8.91 -1.74 20.14
C LYS A 109 -9.94 -0.63 20.39
N SER A 110 -9.51 0.50 20.94
CA SER A 110 -10.37 1.60 21.34
C SER A 110 -9.57 2.89 21.47
N VAL A 111 -10.20 4.03 21.20
CA VAL A 111 -9.59 5.36 21.36
C VAL A 111 -10.57 6.23 22.12
N SER A 112 -10.14 6.73 23.28
CA SER A 112 -10.88 7.69 24.10
C SER A 112 -10.34 9.10 23.84
N SER A 113 -11.25 10.05 23.62
CA SER A 113 -10.91 11.46 23.37
C SER A 113 -11.92 12.39 24.05
N VAL A 114 -11.68 13.70 23.97
CA VAL A 114 -12.61 14.71 24.51
C VAL A 114 -13.96 14.75 23.78
N THR A 115 -14.02 14.30 22.52
CA THR A 115 -15.28 14.18 21.76
C THR A 115 -15.93 12.81 21.90
N GLN A 116 -15.15 11.78 22.25
CA GLN A 116 -15.60 10.40 22.38
C GLN A 116 -15.01 9.71 23.62
N PRO A 117 -15.46 10.09 24.83
CA PRO A 117 -14.84 9.63 26.09
C PRO A 117 -14.93 8.11 26.27
N GLN A 118 -16.00 7.47 25.77
CA GLN A 118 -16.20 6.02 25.83
C GLN A 118 -15.88 5.32 24.50
N SER A 119 -15.11 5.95 23.62
CA SER A 119 -14.91 5.51 22.22
C SER A 119 -16.19 5.51 21.38
N GLU A 120 -17.28 6.07 21.91
CA GLU A 120 -18.54 6.27 21.22
C GLU A 120 -18.78 7.78 21.06
N PRO A 121 -19.34 8.21 19.90
CA PRO A 121 -19.80 9.57 19.69
C PRO A 121 -20.84 9.99 20.72
N VAL A 122 -20.71 11.19 21.28
CA VAL A 122 -21.78 11.80 22.08
C VAL A 122 -22.75 12.50 21.14
N GLU A 123 -23.92 11.89 20.90
CA GLU A 123 -24.89 12.35 19.90
C GLU A 123 -25.32 13.82 20.08
N ASP A 124 -25.43 14.30 21.32
CA ASP A 124 -25.83 15.66 21.67
C ASP A 124 -24.89 16.75 21.11
N PHE A 125 -23.63 16.40 20.81
CA PHE A 125 -22.68 17.35 20.21
C PHE A 125 -22.82 17.45 18.70
N TYR A 126 -23.63 16.61 18.06
CA TYR A 126 -23.84 16.66 16.61
C TYR A 126 -24.94 17.65 16.25
N ILE A 127 -24.74 18.38 15.15
CA ILE A 127 -25.67 19.40 14.67
C ILE A 127 -27.05 18.79 14.36
N SER A 128 -27.13 17.52 13.98
CA SER A 128 -28.40 16.81 13.81
C SER A 128 -29.21 16.75 15.11
N SER A 129 -28.61 16.32 16.22
CA SER A 129 -29.29 16.21 17.52
C SER A 129 -29.64 17.60 18.08
N GLN A 130 -28.73 18.57 17.94
CA GLN A 130 -29.01 19.95 18.34
C GLN A 130 -30.16 20.57 17.54
N THR A 131 -30.22 20.29 16.23
CA THR A 131 -31.32 20.71 15.35
C THR A 131 -32.65 20.08 15.75
N GLU A 132 -32.65 18.79 16.09
CA GLU A 132 -33.83 18.07 16.56
C GLU A 132 -34.33 18.64 17.89
N THR A 133 -33.44 18.82 18.87
CA THR A 133 -33.76 19.44 20.17
C THR A 133 -34.36 20.84 20.01
N VAL A 134 -33.78 21.67 19.13
CA VAL A 134 -34.33 23.00 18.85
C VAL A 134 -35.69 22.91 18.15
N THR A 135 -35.86 22.00 17.20
CA THR A 135 -37.12 21.77 16.48
C THR A 135 -38.22 21.30 17.44
N ASP A 136 -37.89 20.44 18.40
CA ASP A 136 -38.79 19.97 19.45
C ASP A 136 -39.19 21.09 20.40
N GLY A 137 -38.23 21.90 20.83
CA GLY A 137 -38.47 23.09 21.65
C GLY A 137 -39.41 24.09 20.95
N ILE A 138 -39.16 24.37 19.67
CA ILE A 138 -40.02 25.21 18.83
C ILE A 138 -41.42 24.61 18.69
N SER A 139 -41.51 23.29 18.46
CA SER A 139 -42.79 22.58 18.35
C SER A 139 -43.60 22.62 19.65
N ALA A 140 -42.93 22.50 20.80
CA ALA A 140 -43.54 22.65 22.11
C ALA A 140 -44.03 24.08 22.36
N SER A 141 -43.23 25.09 22.02
CA SER A 141 -43.63 26.50 22.11
C SER A 141 -44.82 26.82 21.19
N LYS A 142 -44.83 26.27 19.96
CA LYS A 142 -45.96 26.40 19.02
C LYS A 142 -47.25 25.80 19.59
N LYS A 143 -47.17 24.64 20.24
CA LYS A 143 -48.32 24.04 20.95
C LYS A 143 -48.81 24.94 22.09
N GLY A 144 -47.92 25.52 22.89
CA GLY A 144 -48.30 26.45 23.95
C GLY A 144 -48.96 27.73 23.43
N VAL A 145 -48.43 28.28 22.33
CA VAL A 145 -49.01 29.41 21.57
C VAL A 145 -50.42 29.08 21.07
N ASP A 146 -50.61 27.89 20.49
CA ASP A 146 -51.92 27.42 20.02
C ASP A 146 -52.91 27.29 21.20
N GLN A 147 -52.48 26.77 22.35
CA GLN A 147 -53.30 26.71 23.56
C GLN A 147 -53.70 28.09 24.09
N ILE A 148 -52.79 29.08 24.06
CA ILE A 148 -53.09 30.46 24.45
C ILE A 148 -54.15 31.05 23.52
N LYS A 149 -53.99 30.86 22.20
CA LYS A 149 -54.96 31.31 21.20
C LYS A 149 -56.34 30.71 21.45
N ASP A 150 -56.41 29.40 21.65
CA ASP A 150 -57.66 28.69 21.89
C ASP A 150 -58.35 29.14 23.19
N GLY A 151 -57.57 29.41 24.24
CA GLY A 151 -58.08 29.96 25.50
C GLY A 151 -58.63 31.39 25.36
N LEU A 152 -57.98 32.24 24.56
CA LEU A 152 -58.45 33.58 24.24
C LEU A 152 -59.75 33.56 23.44
N ASP A 153 -59.86 32.68 22.45
CA ASP A 153 -61.07 32.50 21.65
C ASP A 153 -62.26 32.08 22.55
N GLN A 154 -62.04 31.15 23.49
CA GLN A 154 -63.05 30.73 24.46
C GLN A 154 -63.51 31.85 25.42
N ILE A 155 -62.61 32.76 25.81
CA ILE A 155 -62.95 33.93 26.60
C ILE A 155 -63.78 34.92 25.75
N GLY A 156 -63.41 35.07 24.48
CA GLY A 156 -64.15 35.81 23.46
C GLY A 156 -65.61 35.41 23.37
N ASP A 157 -65.85 34.10 23.24
CA ASP A 157 -67.19 33.53 23.06
C ASP A 157 -68.10 33.65 24.30
N LYS A 158 -67.53 33.82 25.50
CA LYS A 158 -68.28 33.80 26.78
C LYS A 158 -68.62 35.18 27.35
N LEU A 159 -68.07 36.27 26.82
CA LEU A 159 -68.29 37.62 27.33
C LEU A 159 -69.23 38.41 26.41
N THR A 160 -70.40 38.79 26.93
CA THR A 160 -71.49 39.46 26.18
C THR A 160 -71.31 40.97 25.95
N THR A 161 -70.29 41.60 26.55
CA THR A 161 -69.82 42.97 26.23
C THR A 161 -68.41 43.20 26.78
N PRO A 162 -67.35 43.14 25.96
CA PRO A 162 -66.06 43.73 26.35
C PRO A 162 -65.27 44.40 25.21
N ASP A 163 -64.31 45.23 25.59
CA ASP A 163 -63.25 45.73 24.71
C ASP A 163 -62.26 44.60 24.39
N PHE A 164 -62.37 44.04 23.18
CA PHE A 164 -61.54 42.92 22.70
C PHE A 164 -60.25 43.36 22.01
N SER A 165 -59.90 44.65 22.01
CA SER A 165 -58.71 45.16 21.31
C SER A 165 -57.43 44.47 21.79
N SER A 166 -57.26 44.34 23.11
CA SER A 166 -56.11 43.66 23.73
C SER A 166 -56.07 42.14 23.44
N ALA A 167 -57.22 41.47 23.41
CA ALA A 167 -57.31 40.04 23.12
C ALA A 167 -57.01 39.74 21.64
N ASN A 168 -57.53 40.57 20.73
CA ASN A 168 -57.21 40.50 19.30
C ASN A 168 -55.74 40.84 19.02
N GLN A 169 -55.15 41.80 19.75
CA GLN A 169 -53.71 42.06 19.69
C GLN A 169 -52.90 40.86 20.17
N LEU A 170 -53.32 40.19 21.23
CA LEU A 170 -52.63 39.00 21.72
C LEU A 170 -52.74 37.84 20.73
N VAL A 171 -53.94 37.54 20.19
CA VAL A 171 -54.12 36.52 19.13
C VAL A 171 -53.28 36.85 17.90
N SER A 172 -53.25 38.11 17.47
CA SER A 172 -52.42 38.57 16.34
C SER A 172 -50.93 38.40 16.64
N GLY A 173 -50.46 38.84 17.81
CA GLY A 173 -49.08 38.69 18.25
C GLY A 173 -48.65 37.23 18.38
N THR A 174 -49.52 36.37 18.91
CA THR A 174 -49.34 34.92 18.99
C THR A 174 -49.28 34.29 17.59
N GLY A 175 -50.10 34.76 16.65
CA GLY A 175 -50.04 34.35 15.25
C GLY A 175 -48.74 34.77 14.55
N GLN A 176 -48.24 35.97 14.84
CA GLN A 176 -46.93 36.44 14.35
C GLN A 176 -45.77 35.63 14.93
N VAL A 177 -45.84 35.30 16.23
CA VAL A 177 -44.86 34.42 16.89
C VAL A 177 -44.85 33.03 16.25
N LYS A 178 -46.04 32.45 15.99
CA LYS A 178 -46.17 31.17 15.27
C LYS A 178 -45.50 31.22 13.89
N GLN A 179 -45.79 32.27 13.10
CA GLN A 179 -45.15 32.45 11.79
C GLN A 179 -43.63 32.59 11.91
N GLY A 180 -43.13 33.32 12.89
CA GLY A 180 -41.69 33.42 13.18
C GLY A 180 -41.08 32.05 13.51
N TYR A 181 -41.78 31.21 14.27
CA TYR A 181 -41.34 29.85 14.58
C TYR A 181 -41.29 28.94 13.36
N ASP A 182 -42.32 28.99 12.50
CA ASP A 182 -42.34 28.22 11.26
C ASP A 182 -41.15 28.63 10.37
N GLN A 183 -40.87 29.95 10.26
CA GLN A 183 -39.71 30.47 9.53
C GLN A 183 -38.36 30.01 10.11
N ILE A 184 -38.21 29.98 11.44
CA ILE A 184 -36.98 29.50 12.09
C ILE A 184 -36.80 28.00 11.84
N THR A 185 -37.87 27.21 11.92
CA THR A 185 -37.82 25.76 11.67
C THR A 185 -37.39 25.46 10.23
N ASP A 186 -37.92 26.22 9.27
CA ASP A 186 -37.53 26.12 7.86
C ASP A 186 -36.05 26.49 7.67
N ALA A 187 -35.60 27.60 8.27
CA ALA A 187 -34.21 28.05 8.18
C ALA A 187 -33.23 27.03 8.79
N ILE A 188 -33.57 26.43 9.94
CA ILE A 188 -32.77 25.38 10.58
C ILE A 188 -32.70 24.14 9.69
N SER A 189 -33.81 23.73 9.09
CA SER A 189 -33.85 22.60 8.16
C SER A 189 -32.97 22.85 6.94
N GLN A 190 -32.98 24.08 6.39
CA GLN A 190 -32.10 24.47 5.29
C GLN A 190 -30.62 24.45 5.68
N VAL A 191 -30.28 24.97 6.87
CA VAL A 191 -28.90 24.96 7.38
C VAL A 191 -28.40 23.53 7.60
N SER A 192 -29.21 22.67 8.24
CA SER A 192 -28.90 21.25 8.44
C SER A 192 -28.64 20.53 7.10
N GLY A 193 -29.50 20.76 6.11
CA GLY A 193 -29.32 20.24 4.74
C GLY A 193 -28.01 20.73 4.09
N GLY A 194 -27.68 22.02 4.23
CA GLY A 194 -26.44 22.60 3.71
C GLY A 194 -25.19 22.00 4.36
N ILE A 195 -25.22 21.75 5.67
CA ILE A 195 -24.11 21.11 6.41
C ILE A 195 -23.91 19.66 5.95
N GLN A 196 -24.99 18.90 5.78
CA GLN A 196 -24.91 17.51 5.27
C GLN A 196 -24.37 17.46 3.84
N GLN A 197 -24.78 18.40 2.98
CA GLN A 197 -24.27 18.50 1.61
C GLN A 197 -22.79 18.88 1.60
N GLY A 198 -22.37 19.83 2.45
CA GLY A 198 -20.96 20.19 2.64
C GLY A 198 -20.10 19.02 3.14
N ALA A 199 -20.60 18.25 4.12
CA ALA A 199 -19.93 17.06 4.63
C ALA A 199 -19.77 15.97 3.55
N SER A 200 -20.80 15.76 2.74
CA SER A 200 -20.76 14.83 1.60
C SER A 200 -19.73 15.28 0.56
N GLY A 201 -19.74 16.56 0.17
CA GLY A 201 -18.76 17.12 -0.75
C GLY A 201 -17.32 17.03 -0.23
N ALA A 202 -17.10 17.26 1.07
CA ALA A 202 -15.78 17.09 1.70
C ALA A 202 -15.32 15.62 1.68
N SER A 203 -16.23 14.67 1.89
CA SER A 203 -15.93 13.23 1.77
C SER A 203 -15.54 12.83 0.34
N GLU A 204 -16.27 13.34 -0.66
CA GLU A 204 -15.96 13.13 -2.07
C GLU A 204 -14.61 13.73 -2.46
N LEU A 205 -14.32 14.95 -2.00
CA LEU A 205 -13.02 15.58 -2.19
C LEU A 205 -11.89 14.76 -1.56
N SER A 206 -12.08 14.26 -0.33
CA SER A 206 -11.11 13.39 0.34
C SER A 206 -10.84 12.11 -0.46
N LYS A 207 -11.88 11.46 -0.99
CA LYS A 207 -11.74 10.30 -1.89
C LYS A 207 -11.00 10.66 -3.18
N GLY A 208 -11.25 11.85 -3.74
CA GLY A 208 -10.55 12.39 -4.90
C GLY A 208 -9.05 12.59 -4.65
N ILE A 209 -8.69 13.17 -3.50
CA ILE A 209 -7.29 13.36 -3.08
C ILE A 209 -6.59 12.01 -2.91
N ALA A 210 -7.21 11.03 -2.27
CA ALA A 210 -6.64 9.69 -2.12
C ALA A 210 -6.39 8.99 -3.47
N LYS A 211 -7.30 9.17 -4.44
CA LYS A 211 -7.10 8.66 -5.82
C LYS A 211 -5.93 9.37 -6.52
N LEU A 212 -5.80 10.69 -6.34
CA LEU A 212 -4.70 11.46 -6.90
C LEU A 212 -3.35 11.00 -6.33
N GLU A 213 -3.26 10.79 -5.01
CA GLU A 213 -2.06 10.27 -4.34
C GLU A 213 -1.65 8.90 -4.89
N ALA A 214 -2.60 7.98 -5.05
CA ALA A 214 -2.34 6.67 -5.66
C ALA A 214 -1.85 6.78 -7.12
N GLY A 215 -2.42 7.71 -7.89
CA GLY A 215 -1.98 8.01 -9.25
C GLY A 215 -0.54 8.54 -9.30
N MET A 216 -0.19 9.47 -8.42
CA MET A 216 1.17 10.03 -8.31
C MET A 216 2.21 8.96 -7.95
N ASN A 217 1.88 8.06 -7.01
CA ASN A 217 2.76 6.93 -6.67
C ASN A 217 2.99 5.98 -7.85
N THR A 218 1.96 5.76 -8.67
CA THR A 218 2.07 4.95 -9.89
C THR A 218 2.98 5.62 -10.92
N VAL A 219 2.84 6.93 -11.14
CA VAL A 219 3.70 7.70 -12.04
C VAL A 219 5.16 7.64 -11.56
N SER A 220 5.42 7.89 -10.28
CA SER A 220 6.77 7.81 -9.71
C SER A 220 7.43 6.43 -9.93
N THR A 221 6.67 5.36 -9.67
CA THR A 221 7.13 3.98 -9.89
C THR A 221 7.45 3.71 -11.36
N ASN A 222 6.59 4.15 -12.27
CA ASN A 222 6.80 3.94 -13.70
C ASN A 222 7.98 4.77 -14.25
N THR A 223 8.18 6.00 -13.77
CA THR A 223 9.35 6.81 -14.10
C THR A 223 10.64 6.13 -13.65
N SER A 224 10.66 5.54 -12.44
CA SER A 224 11.81 4.75 -11.97
C SER A 224 12.10 3.54 -12.87
N LYS A 225 11.05 2.80 -13.28
CA LYS A 225 11.18 1.68 -14.22
C LYS A 225 11.71 2.12 -15.58
N ILE A 226 11.25 3.26 -16.10
CA ILE A 226 11.74 3.84 -17.36
C ILE A 226 13.23 4.17 -17.24
N ASN A 227 13.65 4.83 -16.15
CA ASN A 227 15.07 5.14 -15.93
C ASN A 227 15.94 3.88 -15.81
N GLN A 228 15.45 2.84 -15.14
CA GLN A 228 16.12 1.54 -15.10
C GLN A 228 16.21 0.92 -16.50
N GLY A 229 15.11 0.92 -17.27
CA GLY A 229 15.08 0.43 -18.64
C GLY A 229 16.05 1.18 -19.56
N LEU A 230 16.14 2.51 -19.44
CA LEU A 230 17.10 3.33 -20.18
C LEU A 230 18.55 3.02 -19.79
N THR A 231 18.80 2.76 -18.51
CA THR A 231 20.13 2.36 -18.02
C THR A 231 20.54 1.00 -18.58
N GLU A 232 19.63 0.01 -18.56
CA GLU A 232 19.88 -1.31 -19.14
C GLU A 232 20.05 -1.25 -20.66
N LEU A 233 19.25 -0.42 -21.34
CA LEU A 233 19.40 -0.16 -22.77
C LEU A 233 20.78 0.43 -23.09
N SER A 234 21.22 1.43 -22.31
CA SER A 234 22.55 2.04 -22.45
C SER A 234 23.67 1.01 -22.26
N LYS A 235 23.59 0.17 -21.22
CA LYS A 235 24.54 -0.94 -21.01
C LYS A 235 24.54 -1.93 -22.17
N GLY A 236 23.36 -2.26 -22.70
CA GLY A 236 23.21 -3.13 -23.87
C GLY A 236 23.91 -2.55 -25.10
N TYR A 237 23.75 -1.25 -25.35
CA TYR A 237 24.45 -0.54 -26.42
C TYR A 237 25.97 -0.54 -26.24
N THR A 238 26.47 -0.24 -25.02
CA THR A 238 27.91 -0.31 -24.73
C THR A 238 28.47 -1.72 -24.94
N SER A 239 27.74 -2.74 -24.51
CA SER A 239 28.15 -4.15 -24.69
C SER A 239 28.20 -4.54 -26.16
N LEU A 240 27.21 -4.09 -26.94
CA LEU A 240 27.14 -4.31 -28.38
C LEU A 240 28.32 -3.64 -29.10
N ALA A 241 28.67 -2.41 -28.73
CA ALA A 241 29.83 -1.70 -29.27
C ALA A 241 31.14 -2.45 -29.00
N GLY A 242 31.35 -2.90 -27.76
CA GLY A 242 32.52 -3.69 -27.40
C GLY A 242 32.60 -5.01 -28.18
N GLY A 243 31.46 -5.65 -28.44
CA GLY A 243 31.38 -6.84 -29.30
C GLY A 243 31.82 -6.54 -30.74
N TYR A 244 31.38 -5.42 -31.32
CA TYR A 244 31.81 -5.02 -32.66
C TYR A 244 33.30 -4.69 -32.74
N GLU A 245 33.85 -3.98 -31.76
CA GLU A 245 35.28 -3.68 -31.69
C GLU A 245 36.12 -4.95 -31.58
N GLN A 246 35.68 -5.92 -30.77
CA GLN A 246 36.35 -7.20 -30.62
C GLN A 246 36.38 -7.99 -31.95
N VAL A 247 35.24 -8.09 -32.64
CA VAL A 247 35.16 -8.79 -33.93
C VAL A 247 36.00 -8.07 -34.98
N SER A 248 35.88 -6.74 -35.07
CA SER A 248 36.65 -5.93 -36.02
C SER A 248 38.16 -6.05 -35.78
N GLY A 249 38.60 -6.15 -34.52
CA GLY A 249 40.00 -6.35 -34.17
C GLY A 249 40.57 -7.72 -34.56
N GLN A 250 39.73 -8.76 -34.63
CA GLN A 250 40.15 -10.11 -35.03
C GLN A 250 40.19 -10.32 -36.55
N ILE A 251 39.40 -9.57 -37.31
CA ILE A 251 39.31 -9.70 -38.77
C ILE A 251 40.67 -9.61 -39.47
N PRO A 252 41.55 -8.63 -39.18
CA PRO A 252 42.87 -8.57 -39.82
C PRO A 252 43.72 -9.83 -39.62
N GLN A 253 43.63 -10.47 -38.45
CA GLN A 253 44.36 -11.71 -38.16
C GLN A 253 43.80 -12.87 -38.98
N ILE A 254 42.48 -12.96 -39.11
CA ILE A 254 41.82 -13.98 -39.94
C ILE A 254 42.16 -13.75 -41.42
N GLN A 255 42.13 -12.50 -41.90
CA GLN A 255 42.53 -12.13 -43.26
C GLN A 255 43.98 -12.53 -43.53
N GLN A 256 44.90 -12.26 -42.60
CA GLN A 256 46.30 -12.66 -42.73
C GLN A 256 46.47 -14.18 -42.78
N GLY A 257 45.74 -14.92 -41.93
CA GLY A 257 45.74 -16.38 -41.94
C GLY A 257 45.22 -16.98 -43.25
N LEU A 258 44.13 -16.43 -43.79
CA LEU A 258 43.58 -16.84 -45.08
C LEU A 258 44.52 -16.50 -46.25
N ALA A 259 45.15 -15.32 -46.24
CA ALA A 259 46.14 -14.96 -47.24
C ALA A 259 47.35 -15.91 -47.23
N GLY A 260 47.84 -16.27 -46.04
CA GLY A 260 48.89 -17.27 -45.85
C GLY A 260 48.48 -18.66 -46.36
N MET A 261 47.25 -19.08 -46.07
CA MET A 261 46.69 -20.34 -46.56
C MET A 261 46.58 -20.37 -48.09
N ASN A 262 46.06 -19.29 -48.71
CA ASN A 262 45.99 -19.16 -50.17
C ASN A 262 47.38 -19.18 -50.81
N THR A 263 48.38 -18.60 -50.14
CA THR A 263 49.78 -18.64 -50.59
C THR A 263 50.33 -20.06 -50.58
N LEU A 264 50.08 -20.82 -49.50
CA LEU A 264 50.48 -22.23 -49.40
C LEU A 264 49.77 -23.10 -50.45
N ILE A 265 48.48 -22.89 -50.68
CA ILE A 265 47.72 -23.57 -51.74
C ILE A 265 48.35 -23.27 -53.10
N GLY A 266 48.65 -22.01 -53.40
CA GLY A 266 49.32 -21.60 -54.64
C GLY A 266 50.68 -22.29 -54.84
N ASN A 267 51.55 -22.24 -53.82
CA ASN A 267 52.86 -22.88 -53.83
C ASN A 267 52.78 -24.40 -54.05
N LEU A 268 51.72 -25.05 -53.54
CA LEU A 268 51.50 -26.49 -53.73
C LEU A 268 51.18 -26.80 -55.20
N GLY A 269 50.34 -25.99 -55.86
CA GLY A 269 50.08 -26.14 -57.30
C GLY A 269 51.30 -25.83 -58.16
N ASP A 270 52.12 -24.85 -57.77
CA ASP A 270 53.37 -24.54 -58.48
C ASP A 270 54.39 -25.68 -58.37
N SER A 271 54.44 -26.36 -57.21
CA SER A 271 55.34 -27.49 -56.97
C SER A 271 54.87 -28.81 -57.60
N HIS A 272 53.56 -28.94 -57.85
CA HIS A 272 52.92 -30.13 -58.42
C HIS A 272 52.02 -29.71 -59.59
N SER A 273 52.61 -29.55 -60.78
CA SER A 273 51.89 -29.11 -61.99
C SER A 273 50.73 -30.04 -62.40
N GLU A 274 50.79 -31.31 -61.99
CA GLU A 274 49.74 -32.32 -62.16
C GLU A 274 48.45 -32.01 -61.38
N LEU A 275 48.50 -31.18 -60.33
CA LEU A 275 47.32 -30.72 -59.59
C LEU A 275 46.55 -29.61 -60.31
N ALA A 276 47.13 -28.97 -61.33
CA ALA A 276 46.52 -27.82 -62.00
C ALA A 276 45.19 -28.16 -62.70
N GLU A 277 45.00 -29.42 -63.11
CA GLU A 277 43.76 -29.92 -63.70
C GLU A 277 42.88 -30.70 -62.71
N ASP A 278 43.32 -30.88 -61.45
CA ASP A 278 42.53 -31.58 -60.43
C ASP A 278 41.33 -30.72 -60.01
N PRO A 279 40.08 -31.20 -60.20
CA PRO A 279 38.88 -30.43 -59.86
C PRO A 279 38.80 -30.03 -58.37
N ASN A 280 39.33 -30.85 -57.46
CA ASN A 280 39.32 -30.57 -56.03
C ASN A 280 40.32 -29.47 -55.68
N TYR A 281 41.47 -29.42 -56.35
CA TYR A 281 42.46 -28.35 -56.16
C TYR A 281 41.94 -27.01 -56.68
N ILE A 282 41.32 -27.01 -57.87
CA ILE A 282 40.66 -25.81 -58.42
C ILE A 282 39.57 -25.31 -57.47
N GLN A 283 38.72 -26.21 -56.97
CA GLN A 283 37.66 -25.86 -56.02
C GLN A 283 38.22 -25.32 -54.70
N LEU A 284 39.30 -25.90 -54.17
CA LEU A 284 39.97 -25.43 -52.96
C LEU A 284 40.49 -24.00 -53.14
N LYS A 285 41.17 -23.72 -54.26
CA LYS A 285 41.68 -22.38 -54.59
C LYS A 285 40.56 -21.36 -54.70
N GLN A 286 39.50 -21.67 -55.44
CA GLN A 286 38.31 -20.80 -55.57
C GLN A 286 37.63 -20.55 -54.22
N THR A 287 37.56 -21.57 -53.37
CA THR A 287 36.98 -21.44 -52.02
C THR A 287 37.83 -20.53 -51.14
N GLY A 288 39.15 -20.67 -51.18
CA GLY A 288 40.08 -19.80 -50.45
C GLY A 288 40.02 -18.34 -50.89
N GLU A 289 39.95 -18.08 -52.20
CA GLU A 289 39.76 -16.73 -52.75
C GLU A 289 38.39 -16.14 -52.35
N GLY A 290 37.33 -16.95 -52.44
CA GLY A 290 35.98 -16.56 -52.03
C GLY A 290 35.87 -16.22 -50.55
N LEU A 291 36.54 -16.96 -49.67
CA LEU A 291 36.59 -16.67 -48.23
C LEU A 291 37.28 -15.34 -47.93
N VAL A 292 38.36 -15.00 -48.64
CA VAL A 292 39.03 -13.71 -48.50
C VAL A 292 38.11 -12.56 -48.91
N THR A 293 37.41 -12.69 -50.04
CA THR A 293 36.44 -11.68 -50.48
C THR A 293 35.26 -11.54 -49.51
N GLY A 294 34.70 -12.65 -49.03
CA GLY A 294 33.59 -12.65 -48.07
C GLY A 294 33.99 -11.99 -46.73
N LEU A 295 35.21 -12.25 -46.27
CA LEU A 295 35.73 -11.62 -45.05
C LEU A 295 36.00 -10.12 -45.23
N ALA A 296 36.44 -9.68 -46.42
CA ALA A 296 36.60 -8.26 -46.73
C ALA A 296 35.25 -7.53 -46.77
N GLN A 297 34.19 -8.16 -47.28
CA GLN A 297 32.83 -7.61 -47.24
C GLN A 297 32.29 -7.52 -45.81
N LEU A 298 32.54 -8.55 -44.98
CA LEU A 298 32.15 -8.55 -43.56
C LEU A 298 32.86 -7.42 -42.79
N ASP A 299 34.15 -7.21 -43.02
CA ASP A 299 34.92 -6.10 -42.45
C ASP A 299 34.32 -4.74 -42.80
N GLY A 300 34.00 -4.53 -44.08
CA GLY A 300 33.35 -3.31 -44.56
C GLY A 300 32.00 -3.07 -43.88
N GLY A 301 31.15 -4.09 -43.81
CA GLY A 301 29.83 -4.00 -43.16
C GLY A 301 29.92 -3.71 -41.67
N LEU A 302 30.88 -4.31 -40.96
CA LEU A 302 31.10 -4.05 -39.53
C LEU A 302 31.59 -2.62 -39.27
N LYS A 303 32.47 -2.09 -40.13
CA LYS A 303 32.92 -0.69 -40.04
C LYS A 303 31.78 0.29 -40.26
N GLU A 304 30.90 0.04 -41.22
CA GLU A 304 29.72 0.86 -41.47
C GLU A 304 28.74 0.82 -40.29
N LEU A 305 28.51 -0.36 -39.73
CA LEU A 305 27.66 -0.55 -38.56
C LEU A 305 28.20 0.17 -37.33
N ASN A 306 29.52 0.11 -37.10
CA ASN A 306 30.18 0.83 -36.02
C ASN A 306 30.10 2.35 -36.22
N ALA A 307 30.24 2.84 -37.46
CA ALA A 307 30.07 4.26 -37.79
C ALA A 307 28.63 4.75 -37.55
N ASN A 308 27.63 3.92 -37.87
CA ASN A 308 26.22 4.24 -37.61
C ASN A 308 25.90 4.22 -36.10
N TYR A 309 26.50 3.30 -35.34
CA TYR A 309 26.41 3.29 -33.88
C TYR A 309 27.01 4.57 -33.26
N ALA A 310 28.19 5.00 -33.71
CA ALA A 310 28.83 6.22 -33.21
C ALA A 310 27.97 7.48 -33.43
N LYS A 311 27.24 7.55 -34.55
CA LYS A 311 26.29 8.65 -34.83
C LYS A 311 25.09 8.64 -33.88
N LEU A 312 24.56 7.46 -33.58
CA LEU A 312 23.41 7.27 -32.67
C LEU A 312 23.73 7.67 -31.23
N ASN A 313 24.96 7.47 -30.77
CA ASN A 313 25.40 7.87 -29.43
C ASN A 313 25.84 9.34 -29.31
N ALA A 314 25.97 10.06 -30.43
CA ALA A 314 26.41 11.46 -30.47
C ALA A 314 25.25 12.46 -30.61
N SER A 315 24.00 11.98 -30.70
CA SER A 315 22.76 12.76 -30.83
C SER A 315 21.98 12.77 -29.51
#